data_AF-A0AAJ0BAS9-F1
#
_entry.id   AF-A0AAJ0BAS9-F1
#
_cell.length_a   1.000
_cell.length_b   1.000
_cell.length_c   1.000
_cell.angle_alpha   90.00
_cell.angle_beta   90.00
_cell.angle_gamma   90.00
#
_symmetry.space_group_name_H-M   'P 1'
#
loop_
_entity.id
_entity.type
_entity.pdbx_description
1 polymer ?
#
loop_
_entity_poly.entity_id
_entity_poly.type
_entity_poly.pdbx_seq_one_letter_code
_entity_poly.pdbx_strand_id
1 'polypeptide(L)'
;MRYTLLTTTTLLLLLLLLPGGTTSLLFKPTFPFISLFSSSSSSSITPDPFRPPPQPLPTTPSPPTTKEEEEEEYKYFIEPGTSESLTHYDARFFASVLPLGPLRTQALHSLIKSYLLTLTSLQVPTWLAHGTLLGWFWNGRIMPWDWDLDVQLSSSSLSQLSLSHNYTFWTLDGNMTREGEEGGRYLFDINPFYDRERGEGVNVIDARWVDTLTGLFVDITGVKERDETEGDGEGGEGKGVWSCKNWHRYHTREIWPLRETVFEGVKARVPWDFERVLAAEYGVKALVGMEWEGHRWDKGMKEWVRIPEPEETQMEKEWS
;
A
#
# COMPACT_ATOMS: atom_id res chain seq x y z
N MET A 1 44.58 -30.19 -59.07
CA MET A 1 45.71 -30.42 -58.14
C MET A 1 45.12 -30.74 -56.76
N ARG A 2 45.37 -31.97 -56.27
CA ARG A 2 45.29 -32.53 -54.89
C ARG A 2 43.97 -32.27 -54.11
N TYR A 3 43.01 -33.20 -54.00
CA TYR A 3 42.92 -34.46 -53.18
C TYR A 3 43.27 -34.21 -51.70
N THR A 4 42.42 -34.54 -50.69
CA THR A 4 42.06 -35.91 -50.17
C THR A 4 40.87 -35.80 -49.18
N LEU A 5 39.73 -36.51 -49.37
CA LEU A 5 39.27 -37.80 -48.74
C LEU A 5 39.35 -37.87 -47.20
N LEU A 6 38.20 -37.91 -46.49
CA LEU A 6 37.40 -39.06 -46.03
C LEU A 6 37.98 -39.76 -44.78
N THR A 7 37.20 -39.91 -43.70
CA THR A 7 36.50 -41.17 -43.35
C THR A 7 35.75 -41.07 -42.02
N THR A 8 34.52 -41.58 -42.06
CA THR A 8 33.62 -42.01 -40.99
C THR A 8 34.14 -43.22 -40.22
N THR A 9 33.85 -43.31 -38.91
CA THR A 9 33.84 -44.61 -38.21
C THR A 9 32.72 -44.67 -37.18
N THR A 10 31.80 -45.61 -37.45
CA THR A 10 30.71 -46.11 -36.65
C THR A 10 31.26 -46.94 -35.48
N LEU A 11 30.73 -46.81 -34.26
CA LEU A 11 31.01 -47.74 -33.17
C LEU A 11 29.75 -48.56 -32.82
N LEU A 12 29.88 -49.86 -33.08
CA LEU A 12 28.97 -50.95 -32.77
C LEU A 12 29.09 -51.27 -31.27
N LEU A 13 27.97 -51.34 -30.52
CA LEU A 13 27.98 -51.88 -29.15
C LEU A 13 27.18 -53.19 -29.10
N LEU A 14 27.91 -54.25 -28.76
CA LEU A 14 27.50 -55.65 -28.69
C LEU A 14 26.76 -55.90 -27.37
N LEU A 15 25.57 -56.54 -27.43
CA LEU A 15 24.88 -57.11 -26.27
C LEU A 15 25.59 -58.40 -25.82
N LEU A 16 25.94 -58.48 -24.53
CA LEU A 16 26.22 -59.75 -23.84
C LEU A 16 25.48 -59.78 -22.49
N LEU A 17 24.91 -60.94 -22.21
CA LEU A 17 23.95 -61.26 -21.15
C LEU A 17 24.63 -62.00 -19.98
N LEU A 18 24.25 -61.60 -18.75
CA LEU A 18 24.22 -62.33 -17.44
C LEU A 18 25.53 -62.48 -16.62
N PRO A 19 25.46 -62.77 -15.28
CA PRO A 19 24.50 -62.33 -14.25
C PRO A 19 25.15 -61.92 -12.89
N GLY A 20 24.39 -61.18 -12.06
CA GLY A 20 24.43 -61.28 -10.58
C GLY A 20 25.59 -60.60 -9.83
N GLY A 21 25.25 -59.65 -8.95
CA GLY A 21 26.19 -59.13 -7.94
C GLY A 21 25.77 -57.79 -7.35
N THR A 22 25.10 -57.84 -6.21
CA THR A 22 24.71 -56.69 -5.39
C THR A 22 25.91 -56.01 -4.74
N THR A 23 26.17 -54.74 -5.05
CA THR A 23 26.91 -53.83 -4.15
C THR A 23 26.41 -52.40 -4.33
N SER A 24 25.78 -51.88 -3.28
CA SER A 24 25.39 -50.48 -3.14
C SER A 24 26.63 -49.62 -2.91
N LEU A 25 26.92 -48.71 -3.85
CA LEU A 25 27.91 -47.64 -3.65
C LEU A 25 27.18 -46.30 -3.78
N LEU A 26 27.05 -45.62 -2.64
CA LEU A 26 26.57 -44.24 -2.53
C LEU A 26 27.50 -43.30 -3.30
N PHE A 27 27.04 -42.79 -4.44
CA PHE A 27 27.60 -41.61 -5.09
C PHE A 27 26.93 -40.37 -4.48
N LYS A 28 27.67 -39.58 -3.69
CA LYS A 28 27.30 -38.19 -3.37
C LYS A 28 27.88 -37.29 -4.47
N PRO A 29 27.07 -36.55 -5.25
CA PRO A 29 27.59 -35.52 -6.12
C PRO A 29 27.88 -34.26 -5.28
N THR A 30 29.15 -33.88 -5.21
CA THR A 30 29.59 -32.59 -4.67
C THR A 30 29.39 -31.54 -5.75
N PHE A 31 28.35 -30.70 -5.63
CA PHE A 31 28.24 -29.48 -6.43
C PHE A 31 29.04 -28.36 -5.74
N PRO A 32 29.82 -27.55 -6.47
CA PRO A 32 30.48 -26.40 -5.88
C PRO A 32 29.39 -25.37 -5.56
N PHE A 33 29.25 -25.04 -4.27
CA PHE A 33 28.47 -23.90 -3.81
C PHE A 33 29.18 -22.63 -4.29
N ILE A 34 28.68 -22.02 -5.37
CA ILE A 34 28.98 -20.63 -5.67
C ILE A 34 28.11 -19.80 -4.74
N SER A 35 28.71 -19.28 -3.67
CA SER A 35 28.08 -18.29 -2.80
C SER A 35 27.92 -16.99 -3.57
N LEU A 36 26.77 -16.83 -4.23
CA LEU A 36 26.29 -15.51 -4.65
C LEU A 36 25.91 -14.75 -3.37
N PHE A 37 26.85 -13.97 -2.85
CA PHE A 37 26.53 -12.93 -1.89
C PHE A 37 25.68 -11.89 -2.62
N SER A 38 24.36 -12.04 -2.54
CA SER A 38 23.44 -10.94 -2.79
C SER A 38 23.64 -9.98 -1.62
N SER A 39 24.35 -8.87 -1.86
CA SER A 39 24.35 -7.75 -0.93
C SER A 39 22.95 -7.15 -0.95
N SER A 40 22.05 -7.68 -0.12
CA SER A 40 20.82 -7.00 0.23
C SER A 40 21.22 -5.74 1.02
N SER A 41 21.20 -4.59 0.34
CA SER A 41 21.17 -3.29 0.99
C SER A 41 19.93 -3.26 1.88
N SER A 42 20.10 -3.52 3.18
CA SER A 42 19.02 -3.38 4.14
C SER A 42 18.78 -1.88 4.35
N SER A 43 17.71 -1.34 3.79
CA SER A 43 17.21 -0.04 4.22
C SER A 43 16.86 -0.14 5.70
N SER A 44 17.55 0.62 6.55
CA SER A 44 17.20 0.79 7.96
C SER A 44 16.16 1.89 8.10
N ILE A 45 15.22 1.69 9.00
CA ILE A 45 14.21 2.68 9.39
C ILE A 45 14.45 2.97 10.85
N THR A 46 14.57 4.25 11.19
CA THR A 46 14.81 4.69 12.56
C THR A 46 13.86 5.83 12.91
N PRO A 47 13.37 5.88 14.16
CA PRO A 47 12.67 7.07 14.65
C PRO A 47 13.68 8.22 14.78
N ASP A 48 13.27 9.42 14.36
CA ASP A 48 14.04 10.64 14.52
C ASP A 48 14.21 10.96 16.02
N PRO A 49 15.44 11.20 16.52
CA PRO A 49 15.67 11.53 17.92
C PRO A 49 15.01 12.85 18.38
N PHE A 50 14.52 13.70 17.46
CA PHE A 50 13.80 14.93 17.81
C PHE A 50 12.30 14.69 17.95
N ARG A 51 11.87 14.40 19.18
CA ARG A 51 10.47 14.39 19.60
C ARG A 51 10.00 15.81 19.95
N PRO A 52 9.16 16.49 19.14
CA PRO A 52 8.41 17.63 19.67
C PRO A 52 7.48 17.15 20.79
N PRO A 53 7.27 17.94 21.86
CA PRO A 53 6.44 17.52 22.98
C PRO A 53 5.00 17.21 22.51
N PRO A 54 4.33 16.20 23.10
CA PRO A 54 2.93 15.95 22.80
C PRO A 54 2.14 17.23 23.07
N GLN A 55 1.35 17.66 22.10
CA GLN A 55 0.42 18.76 22.32
C GLN A 55 -0.58 18.33 23.40
N PRO A 56 -0.88 19.19 24.39
CA PRO A 56 -1.87 18.86 25.41
C PRO A 56 -3.22 18.61 24.72
N LEU A 57 -3.92 17.55 25.12
CA LEU A 57 -5.32 17.37 24.75
C LEU A 57 -6.10 18.64 25.12
N PRO A 58 -7.03 19.11 24.26
CA PRO A 58 -7.92 20.20 24.63
C PRO A 58 -8.64 19.85 25.93
N THR A 59 -8.41 20.64 26.98
CA THR A 59 -9.14 20.51 28.24
C THR A 59 -10.57 20.97 28.02
N THR A 60 -11.54 20.08 28.20
CA THR A 60 -12.98 20.39 28.21
C THR A 60 -13.31 21.45 29.27
N PRO A 61 -13.89 22.61 28.90
CA PRO A 61 -14.52 23.49 29.86
C PRO A 61 -15.96 23.03 30.16
N SER A 62 -16.37 23.10 31.43
CA SER A 62 -17.77 22.93 31.85
C SER A 62 -18.62 24.15 31.44
N PRO A 63 -19.96 24.02 31.30
CA PRO A 63 -20.72 24.86 30.38
C PRO A 63 -21.22 26.16 31.02
N PRO A 64 -21.34 27.25 30.25
CA PRO A 64 -22.35 28.27 30.49
C PRO A 64 -23.52 28.11 29.52
N THR A 65 -24.71 28.13 30.09
CA THR A 65 -26.02 28.07 29.44
C THR A 65 -26.27 29.30 28.56
N THR A 66 -26.30 29.16 27.23
CA THR A 66 -27.11 30.00 26.32
C THR A 66 -27.05 29.45 24.90
N LYS A 67 -28.23 29.21 24.30
CA LYS A 67 -28.54 28.94 22.88
C LYS A 67 -27.41 28.26 22.08
N GLU A 68 -27.53 26.95 21.96
CA GLU A 68 -26.72 26.08 21.10
C GLU A 68 -26.80 26.58 19.64
N GLU A 69 -25.83 27.41 19.25
CA GLU A 69 -25.31 27.37 17.88
C GLU A 69 -24.70 25.97 17.78
N GLU A 70 -25.18 25.13 16.85
CA GLU A 70 -24.56 23.84 16.58
C GLU A 70 -23.09 24.12 16.21
N GLU A 71 -22.17 23.87 17.15
CA GLU A 71 -20.74 24.04 16.90
C GLU A 71 -20.35 23.02 15.84
N GLU A 72 -20.08 23.49 14.62
CA GLU A 72 -19.62 22.66 13.49
C GLU A 72 -18.47 21.74 13.94
N GLU A 73 -18.51 20.46 13.56
CA GLU A 73 -17.51 19.50 14.01
C GLU A 73 -16.11 19.92 13.54
N TYR A 74 -15.16 20.02 14.47
CA TYR A 74 -13.78 20.39 14.13
C TYR A 74 -13.12 19.30 13.26
N LYS A 75 -12.76 19.67 12.03
CA LYS A 75 -11.98 18.83 11.10
C LYS A 75 -10.50 18.84 11.48
N TYR A 76 -9.93 17.68 11.84
CA TYR A 76 -8.54 17.58 12.28
C TYR A 76 -7.53 17.70 11.15
N PHE A 77 -7.71 16.91 10.08
CA PHE A 77 -6.82 16.90 8.94
C PHE A 77 -7.26 17.95 7.91
N ILE A 78 -6.33 18.80 7.47
CA ILE A 78 -6.61 19.89 6.56
C ILE A 78 -5.83 19.71 5.26
N GLU A 79 -6.55 19.70 4.15
CA GLU A 79 -6.01 19.67 2.79
C GLU A 79 -5.85 21.11 2.25
N PRO A 80 -4.90 21.37 1.33
CA PRO A 80 -4.67 22.70 0.75
C PRO A 80 -5.81 23.17 -0.16
N GLY A 81 -6.74 22.29 -0.55
CA GLY A 81 -7.88 22.64 -1.38
C GLY A 81 -8.86 21.48 -1.52
N THR A 82 -9.91 21.70 -2.31
CA THR A 82 -11.03 20.77 -2.49
C THR A 82 -11.07 20.09 -3.85
N SER A 83 -10.16 20.43 -4.77
CA SER A 83 -10.02 19.70 -6.03
C SER A 83 -9.38 18.34 -5.78
N GLU A 84 -9.70 17.35 -6.60
CA GLU A 84 -9.11 16.00 -6.54
C GLU A 84 -7.58 16.05 -6.44
N SER A 85 -6.91 16.87 -7.24
CA SER A 85 -5.45 17.01 -7.19
C SER A 85 -4.88 17.66 -5.91
N LEU A 86 -5.73 18.26 -5.06
CA LEU A 86 -5.35 18.95 -3.83
C LEU A 86 -5.82 18.22 -2.57
N THR A 87 -6.81 17.33 -2.66
CA THR A 87 -7.37 16.61 -1.51
C THR A 87 -6.46 15.52 -0.94
N HIS A 88 -5.35 15.22 -1.61
CA HIS A 88 -4.41 14.16 -1.23
C HIS A 88 -3.06 14.71 -0.73
N TYR A 89 -3.07 15.94 -0.23
CA TYR A 89 -1.92 16.60 0.38
C TYR A 89 -2.26 17.16 1.76
N ASP A 90 -1.33 17.03 2.71
CA ASP A 90 -1.40 17.65 4.02
C ASP A 90 -0.99 19.12 3.91
N ALA A 91 -1.89 20.04 4.29
CA ALA A 91 -1.67 21.48 4.13
C ALA A 91 -0.44 22.01 4.88
N ARG A 92 0.06 21.31 5.91
CA ARG A 92 1.24 21.72 6.68
C ARG A 92 2.54 21.57 5.89
N PHE A 93 2.57 20.63 4.93
CA PHE A 93 3.76 20.25 4.17
C PHE A 93 3.58 20.44 2.66
N PHE A 94 2.39 20.80 2.20
CA PHE A 94 2.10 21.05 0.80
C PHE A 94 2.90 22.26 0.26
N ALA A 95 3.68 22.02 -0.79
CA ALA A 95 4.37 23.07 -1.54
C ALA A 95 3.76 23.28 -2.94
N SER A 96 3.51 22.19 -3.66
CA SER A 96 2.92 22.22 -5.01
C SER A 96 2.40 20.84 -5.39
N VAL A 97 1.44 20.80 -6.30
CA VAL A 97 0.94 19.53 -6.86
C VAL A 97 2.02 18.88 -7.72
N LEU A 98 2.35 17.62 -7.42
CA LEU A 98 3.16 16.79 -8.32
C LEU A 98 2.29 16.36 -9.51
N PRO A 99 2.71 16.67 -10.76
CA PRO A 99 1.95 16.30 -11.94
C PRO A 99 1.86 14.78 -12.10
N LEU A 100 0.77 14.33 -12.74
CA LEU A 100 0.60 12.96 -13.23
C LEU A 100 1.87 12.51 -13.98
N GLY A 101 2.50 11.42 -13.53
CA GLY A 101 3.69 10.88 -14.17
C GLY A 101 4.74 10.29 -13.22
N PRO A 102 5.99 10.14 -13.71
CA PRO A 102 7.04 9.41 -13.00
C PRO A 102 7.40 10.00 -11.63
N LEU A 103 7.43 11.33 -11.50
CA LEU A 103 7.79 11.99 -10.24
C LEU A 103 6.78 11.70 -9.13
N ARG A 104 5.48 11.84 -9.42
CA ARG A 104 4.42 11.50 -8.47
C ARG A 104 4.42 10.01 -8.15
N THR A 105 4.56 9.16 -9.16
CA THR A 105 4.64 7.71 -8.98
C THR A 105 5.79 7.33 -8.05
N GLN A 106 6.97 7.94 -8.23
CA GLN A 106 8.12 7.72 -7.37
C GLN A 106 7.91 8.22 -5.93
N ALA A 107 7.22 9.35 -5.76
CA ALA A 107 6.88 9.89 -4.44
C ALA A 107 5.92 8.95 -3.70
N LEU A 108 4.81 8.56 -4.34
CA LEU A 108 3.85 7.59 -3.79
C LEU A 108 4.51 6.24 -3.52
N HIS A 109 5.42 5.79 -4.39
CA HIS A 109 6.20 4.56 -4.20
C HIS A 109 7.05 4.61 -2.93
N SER A 110 7.79 5.70 -2.74
CA SER A 110 8.63 5.90 -1.56
C SER A 110 7.78 5.98 -0.29
N LEU A 111 6.66 6.69 -0.38
CA LEU A 111 5.70 6.88 0.69
C LEU A 111 5.11 5.55 1.18
N ILE A 112 4.49 4.75 0.30
CA ILE A 112 3.91 3.47 0.72
C ILE A 112 4.97 2.48 1.21
N LYS A 113 6.16 2.48 0.61
CA LYS A 113 7.28 1.64 1.07
C LYS A 113 7.69 1.99 2.48
N SER A 114 7.88 3.28 2.77
CA SER A 114 8.27 3.74 4.10
C SER A 114 7.24 3.34 5.16
N TYR A 115 5.94 3.48 4.84
CA TYR A 115 4.86 3.04 5.69
C TYR A 115 4.90 1.52 5.95
N LEU A 116 4.87 0.70 4.90
CA LEU A 116 4.79 -0.76 5.03
C LEU A 116 5.99 -1.35 5.76
N LEU A 117 7.19 -0.84 5.48
CA LEU A 117 8.41 -1.28 6.15
C LEU A 117 8.42 -0.86 7.63
N THR A 118 7.93 0.33 7.96
CA THR A 118 7.81 0.80 9.35
C THR A 118 6.82 -0.05 10.14
N LEU A 119 5.60 -0.26 9.64
CA LEU A 119 4.60 -1.05 10.37
C LEU A 119 5.02 -2.53 10.47
N THR A 120 5.80 -3.03 9.49
CA THR A 120 6.43 -4.35 9.58
C THR A 120 7.48 -4.42 10.69
N SER A 121 8.35 -3.40 10.83
CA SER A 121 9.37 -3.38 11.88
C SER A 121 8.76 -3.24 13.29
N LEU A 122 7.66 -2.49 13.41
CA LEU A 122 6.85 -2.37 14.62
C LEU A 122 6.00 -3.63 14.91
N GLN A 123 6.01 -4.62 14.01
CA GLN A 123 5.19 -5.83 14.11
C GLN A 123 3.68 -5.56 14.22
N VAL A 124 3.21 -4.44 13.66
CA VAL A 124 1.80 -4.08 13.65
C VAL A 124 1.14 -4.58 12.35
N PRO A 125 0.08 -5.40 12.43
CA PRO A 125 -0.70 -5.77 11.26
C PRO A 125 -1.43 -4.57 10.64
N THR A 126 -1.12 -4.30 9.38
CA THR A 126 -1.81 -3.38 8.47
C THR A 126 -2.02 -4.11 7.13
N TRP A 127 -3.02 -3.72 6.36
CA TRP A 127 -3.32 -4.26 5.03
C TRP A 127 -3.74 -3.18 4.04
N LEU A 128 -3.52 -3.44 2.76
CA LEU A 128 -3.93 -2.54 1.67
C LEU A 128 -5.46 -2.48 1.57
N ALA A 129 -6.00 -1.29 1.34
CA ALA A 129 -7.44 -1.05 1.21
C ALA A 129 -7.75 -0.22 -0.05
N HIS A 130 -9.03 -0.13 -0.41
CA HIS A 130 -9.55 0.80 -1.43
C HIS A 130 -8.77 0.74 -2.76
N GLY A 131 -8.39 1.90 -3.32
CA GLY A 131 -7.69 1.99 -4.61
C GLY A 131 -6.32 1.31 -4.57
N THR A 132 -5.64 1.37 -3.43
CA THR A 132 -4.34 0.70 -3.23
C THR A 132 -4.46 -0.83 -3.30
N LEU A 133 -5.52 -1.41 -2.74
CA LEU A 133 -5.80 -2.83 -2.87
C LEU A 133 -6.16 -3.21 -4.31
N LEU A 134 -6.88 -2.34 -5.03
CA LEU A 134 -7.21 -2.56 -6.44
C LEU A 134 -5.96 -2.54 -7.34
N GLY A 135 -5.05 -1.59 -7.12
CA GLY A 135 -3.76 -1.57 -7.82
C GLY A 135 -2.93 -2.82 -7.53
N TRP A 136 -2.95 -3.27 -6.28
CA TRP A 136 -2.32 -4.54 -5.91
C TRP A 136 -2.91 -5.73 -6.69
N PHE A 137 -4.24 -5.80 -6.82
CA PHE A 137 -4.93 -6.90 -7.51
C PHE A 137 -4.47 -7.05 -8.97
N TRP A 138 -4.23 -5.94 -9.69
CA TRP A 138 -3.85 -5.97 -11.10
C TRP A 138 -2.41 -6.43 -11.33
N ASN A 139 -1.44 -5.81 -10.67
CA ASN A 139 -0.02 -6.18 -10.81
C ASN A 139 0.85 -5.89 -9.58
N GLY A 140 0.26 -5.65 -8.42
CA GLY A 140 1.04 -5.33 -7.23
C GLY A 140 1.64 -3.93 -7.26
N ARG A 141 1.06 -2.99 -8.03
CA ARG A 141 1.57 -1.62 -8.19
C ARG A 141 0.49 -0.57 -7.98
N ILE A 142 0.91 0.65 -7.73
CA ILE A 142 0.04 1.84 -7.70
C ILE A 142 -0.52 2.07 -9.11
N MET A 143 -1.81 2.41 -9.18
CA MET A 143 -2.46 2.67 -10.46
C MET A 143 -1.92 3.97 -11.09
N PRO A 144 -1.68 4.06 -12.40
CA PRO A 144 -1.06 5.25 -13.01
C PRO A 144 -1.83 6.57 -12.80
N TRP A 145 -3.13 6.48 -12.55
CA TRP A 145 -4.00 7.63 -12.30
C TRP A 145 -4.24 7.91 -10.82
N ASP A 146 -3.89 6.99 -9.91
CA ASP A 146 -4.15 7.13 -8.47
C ASP A 146 -3.49 8.38 -7.89
N TRP A 147 -4.22 9.06 -7.00
CA TRP A 147 -3.77 10.27 -6.32
C TRP A 147 -3.40 10.03 -4.85
N ASP A 148 -3.96 9.00 -4.23
CA ASP A 148 -3.78 8.65 -2.83
C ASP A 148 -3.40 7.18 -2.61
N LEU A 149 -3.18 6.87 -1.34
CA LEU A 149 -2.83 5.55 -0.84
C LEU A 149 -3.65 5.27 0.40
N ASP A 150 -4.24 4.09 0.45
CA ASP A 150 -5.18 3.68 1.48
C ASP A 150 -4.75 2.37 2.13
N VAL A 151 -4.77 2.37 3.46
CA VAL A 151 -4.49 1.19 4.26
C VAL A 151 -5.44 1.13 5.45
N GLN A 152 -5.59 -0.08 5.96
CA GLN A 152 -6.41 -0.35 7.13
C GLN A 152 -5.61 -1.13 8.17
N LEU A 153 -5.98 -0.90 9.42
CA LEU A 153 -5.51 -1.69 10.56
C LEU A 153 -6.62 -1.79 11.60
N SER A 154 -6.51 -2.73 12.55
CA SER A 154 -7.52 -2.86 13.60
C SER A 154 -7.51 -1.63 14.51
N SER A 155 -8.69 -1.12 14.91
CA SER A 155 -8.77 0.04 15.82
C SER A 155 -8.01 -0.19 17.13
N SER A 156 -7.92 -1.43 17.60
CA SER A 156 -7.09 -1.81 18.76
C SER A 156 -5.59 -1.57 18.54
N SER A 157 -5.07 -1.83 17.34
CA SER A 157 -3.68 -1.54 16.97
C SER A 157 -3.47 -0.04 16.86
N LEU A 158 -4.48 0.69 16.33
CA LEU A 158 -4.43 2.14 16.29
C LEU A 158 -4.37 2.77 17.68
N SER A 159 -5.17 2.27 18.63
CA SER A 159 -5.12 2.70 20.04
C SER A 159 -3.75 2.45 20.67
N GLN A 160 -3.08 1.34 20.34
CA GLN A 160 -1.72 1.09 20.86
C GLN A 160 -0.70 2.06 20.25
N LEU A 161 -0.80 2.29 18.94
CA LEU A 161 0.05 3.24 18.22
C LEU A 161 -0.18 4.69 18.71
N SER A 162 -1.40 5.07 19.06
CA SER A 162 -1.69 6.44 19.55
C SER A 162 -0.97 6.76 20.86
N LEU A 163 -0.80 5.76 21.73
CA LEU A 163 -0.09 5.93 23.00
C LEU A 163 1.43 5.99 22.84
N SER A 164 1.98 5.38 21.78
CA SER A 164 3.41 5.09 21.67
C SER A 164 4.13 5.79 20.51
N HIS A 165 3.43 6.04 19.41
CA HIS A 165 3.99 6.48 18.14
C HIS A 165 3.23 7.64 17.49
N ASN A 166 2.19 8.19 18.13
CA ASN A 166 1.54 9.39 17.62
C ASN A 166 2.53 10.56 17.53
N TYR A 167 2.46 11.30 16.44
CA TYR A 167 3.25 12.49 16.16
C TYR A 167 4.77 12.22 16.18
N THR A 168 5.18 11.08 15.60
CA THR A 168 6.59 10.68 15.48
C THR A 168 7.10 10.87 14.06
N PHE A 169 8.37 11.27 13.95
CA PHE A 169 9.05 11.40 12.67
C PHE A 169 9.94 10.18 12.41
N TRP A 170 9.98 9.76 11.14
CA TRP A 170 10.68 8.57 10.70
C TRP A 170 11.47 8.86 9.44
N THR A 171 12.65 8.26 9.33
CA THR A 171 13.50 8.35 8.15
C THR A 171 13.76 6.97 7.57
N LEU A 172 13.67 6.86 6.24
CA LEU A 172 14.03 5.64 5.52
C LEU A 172 15.43 5.79 4.92
N ASP A 173 16.40 5.05 5.48
CA ASP A 173 17.77 5.06 4.99
C ASP A 173 17.85 4.47 3.57
N GLY A 174 18.53 5.18 2.67
CA GLY A 174 18.82 4.73 1.30
C GLY A 174 18.00 5.40 0.20
N ASN A 175 17.03 6.25 0.53
CA ASN A 175 16.41 7.16 -0.44
C ASN A 175 17.29 8.43 -0.59
N MET A 176 18.46 8.31 -1.23
CA MET A 176 19.20 9.52 -1.63
C MET A 176 18.32 10.32 -2.59
N THR A 177 17.91 11.53 -2.22
CA THR A 177 17.43 12.50 -3.22
C THR A 177 18.59 12.86 -4.14
N ARG A 178 18.28 13.36 -5.35
CA ARG A 178 19.27 13.69 -6.40
C ARG A 178 20.33 14.72 -5.96
N GLU A 179 20.17 15.33 -4.78
CA GLU A 179 20.96 16.46 -4.30
C GLU A 179 21.51 16.26 -2.87
N GLY A 180 21.65 15.01 -2.40
CA GLY A 180 22.36 14.73 -1.14
C GLY A 180 21.63 15.17 0.13
N GLU A 181 20.30 15.35 0.06
CA GLU A 181 19.48 15.46 1.27
C GLU A 181 19.28 14.08 1.90
N GLU A 182 19.20 14.06 3.24
CA GLU A 182 18.84 12.88 4.03
C GLU A 182 17.52 12.30 3.51
N GLY A 183 17.42 10.97 3.50
CA GLY A 183 16.29 10.27 2.89
C GLY A 183 14.93 10.73 3.43
N GLY A 184 13.87 10.43 2.66
CA GLY A 184 12.51 10.90 2.93
C GLY A 184 12.13 10.86 4.41
N ARG A 185 11.65 11.99 4.93
CA ARG A 185 11.21 12.16 6.32
C ARG A 185 9.69 12.12 6.37
N TYR A 186 9.16 11.25 7.21
CA TYR A 186 7.75 10.94 7.29
C TYR A 186 7.20 11.19 8.70
N LEU A 187 6.05 11.84 8.78
CA LEU A 187 5.32 12.06 10.03
C LEU A 187 4.22 11.00 10.16
N PHE A 188 4.17 10.29 11.28
CA PHE A 188 3.00 9.51 11.66
C PHE A 188 2.09 10.33 12.58
N ASP A 189 0.91 10.69 12.09
CA ASP A 189 -0.02 11.58 12.77
C ASP A 189 -1.39 10.91 12.97
N ILE A 190 -1.85 10.78 14.22
CA ILE A 190 -3.10 10.09 14.57
C ILE A 190 -4.12 11.13 14.98
N ASN A 191 -5.28 11.08 14.31
CA ASN A 191 -6.41 11.95 14.58
C ASN A 191 -6.89 11.74 16.03
N PRO A 192 -6.98 12.78 16.88
CA PRO A 192 -7.50 12.68 18.24
C PRO A 192 -8.92 12.09 18.33
N PHE A 193 -9.67 12.10 17.22
CA PHE A 193 -11.02 11.55 17.13
C PHE A 193 -11.06 10.10 16.60
N TYR A 194 -9.92 9.41 16.49
CA TYR A 194 -9.82 8.07 15.89
C TYR A 194 -10.74 7.00 16.52
N ASP A 195 -11.13 7.18 17.79
CA ASP A 195 -11.97 6.24 18.55
C ASP A 195 -13.46 6.58 18.53
N ARG A 196 -13.83 7.74 17.96
CA ARG A 196 -15.22 8.20 17.85
C ARG A 196 -15.95 7.50 16.70
N GLU A 197 -17.27 7.67 16.65
CA GLU A 197 -18.03 7.36 15.44
C GLU A 197 -17.86 8.46 14.38
N ARG A 198 -18.46 8.25 13.19
CA ARG A 198 -18.31 9.11 12.01
C ARG A 198 -18.60 10.60 12.25
N GLY A 199 -19.52 10.93 13.16
CA GLY A 199 -20.00 12.31 13.34
C GLY A 199 -20.58 12.89 12.05
N GLU A 200 -20.23 14.13 11.74
CA GLU A 200 -20.56 14.85 10.50
C GLU A 200 -19.75 14.35 9.28
N GLY A 201 -18.81 13.43 9.49
CA GLY A 201 -18.00 12.84 8.42
C GLY A 201 -16.72 13.61 8.11
N VAL A 202 -16.38 14.63 8.91
CA VAL A 202 -15.13 15.40 8.74
C VAL A 202 -13.91 14.70 9.33
N ASN A 203 -14.09 13.69 10.19
CA ASN A 203 -13.04 12.92 10.87
C ASN A 203 -13.12 11.41 10.56
N VAL A 204 -13.37 11.06 9.30
CA VAL A 204 -13.43 9.67 8.82
C VAL A 204 -12.06 9.00 8.80
N ILE A 205 -10.99 9.76 8.50
CA ILE A 205 -9.61 9.26 8.49
C ILE A 205 -9.03 9.31 9.91
N ASP A 206 -8.47 8.19 10.34
CA ASP A 206 -8.04 7.98 11.71
C ASP A 206 -6.57 8.29 11.94
N ALA A 207 -5.73 8.13 10.92
CA ALA A 207 -4.34 8.56 10.94
C ALA A 207 -3.81 8.81 9.54
N ARG A 208 -2.69 9.52 9.46
CA ARG A 208 -1.92 9.74 8.24
C ARG A 208 -0.47 9.39 8.44
N TRP A 209 0.12 8.80 7.41
CA TRP A 209 1.57 8.73 7.25
C TRP A 209 1.97 9.73 6.17
N VAL A 210 2.58 10.84 6.56
CA VAL A 210 2.76 12.03 5.72
C VAL A 210 4.22 12.18 5.29
N ASP A 211 4.49 12.28 4.00
CA ASP A 211 5.77 12.77 3.48
C ASP A 211 5.90 14.26 3.75
N THR A 212 6.84 14.63 4.60
CA THR A 212 7.03 16.02 5.03
C THR A 212 7.67 16.91 3.97
N LEU A 213 8.22 16.32 2.90
CA LEU A 213 8.80 17.07 1.79
C LEU A 213 7.73 17.51 0.77
N THR A 214 6.77 16.63 0.49
CA THR A 214 5.77 16.85 -0.57
C THR A 214 4.37 17.17 -0.03
N GLY A 215 4.06 16.71 1.18
CA GLY A 215 2.72 16.71 1.77
C GLY A 215 1.86 15.53 1.36
N LEU A 216 2.29 14.64 0.46
CA LEU A 216 1.54 13.42 0.15
C LEU A 216 1.42 12.53 1.39
N PHE A 217 0.32 11.79 1.52
CA PHE A 217 0.10 10.91 2.66
C PHE A 217 -0.53 9.57 2.28
N VAL A 218 -0.37 8.60 3.18
CA VAL A 218 -1.20 7.39 3.23
C VAL A 218 -2.32 7.66 4.22
N ASP A 219 -3.57 7.52 3.78
CA ASP A 219 -4.74 7.54 4.66
C ASP A 219 -4.89 6.18 5.35
N ILE A 220 -5.01 6.22 6.68
CA ILE A 220 -5.07 5.04 7.53
C ILE A 220 -6.42 5.04 8.23
N THR A 221 -7.20 3.99 7.99
CA THR A 221 -8.51 3.81 8.65
C THR A 221 -8.50 2.62 9.61
N GLY A 222 -9.06 2.85 10.80
CA GLY A 222 -9.26 1.85 11.83
C GLY A 222 -10.52 1.02 11.52
N VAL A 223 -10.38 -0.29 11.63
CA VAL A 223 -11.50 -1.24 11.51
C VAL A 223 -11.76 -1.90 12.86
N LYS A 224 -13.01 -1.86 13.33
CA LYS A 224 -13.45 -2.51 14.58
C LYS A 224 -14.65 -3.42 14.35
N GLU A 225 -14.72 -4.47 15.17
CA GLU A 225 -15.91 -5.31 15.25
C GLU A 225 -17.07 -4.50 15.83
N ARG A 226 -18.27 -4.72 15.30
CA ARG A 226 -19.49 -4.03 15.74
C ARG A 226 -20.24 -4.91 16.74
N ASP A 227 -20.87 -4.26 17.72
CA ASP A 227 -21.70 -4.96 18.68
C ASP A 227 -23.06 -5.34 18.05
N GLU A 228 -23.68 -6.40 18.58
CA GLU A 228 -24.95 -6.95 18.08
C GLU A 228 -26.10 -5.94 17.99
N THR A 229 -26.01 -4.83 18.72
CA THR A 229 -27.01 -3.75 18.78
C THR A 229 -26.74 -2.57 17.84
N GLU A 230 -25.57 -2.49 17.20
CA GLU A 230 -25.20 -1.38 16.29
C GLU A 230 -25.55 -1.65 14.82
N GLY A 231 -26.30 -2.73 14.55
CA GLY A 231 -26.86 -3.02 13.23
C GLY A 231 -27.88 -1.96 12.81
N ASP A 232 -27.69 -1.42 11.62
CA ASP A 232 -28.52 -0.43 10.93
C ASP A 232 -29.87 -1.01 10.48
N GLY A 233 -30.73 -1.37 11.44
CA GLY A 233 -32.17 -1.57 11.22
C GLY A 233 -32.62 -2.72 10.30
N GLU A 234 -31.73 -3.31 9.51
CA GLU A 234 -31.96 -4.54 8.75
C GLU A 234 -31.38 -5.70 9.57
N GLY A 235 -32.26 -6.36 10.31
CA GLY A 235 -31.88 -7.19 11.45
C GLY A 235 -30.90 -8.33 11.14
N GLY A 236 -29.89 -8.46 11.99
CA GLY A 236 -29.14 -9.70 12.17
C GLY A 236 -27.65 -9.49 12.45
N GLU A 237 -27.26 -9.73 13.71
CA GLU A 237 -25.91 -10.18 14.13
C GLU A 237 -24.74 -9.22 13.87
N GLY A 238 -24.55 -8.21 14.73
CA GLY A 238 -23.33 -7.36 14.73
C GLY A 238 -22.03 -8.14 15.02
N LYS A 239 -22.11 -9.25 15.75
CA LYS A 239 -20.96 -10.10 16.02
C LYS A 239 -20.40 -10.70 14.72
N GLY A 240 -19.10 -10.52 14.50
CA GLY A 240 -18.42 -10.98 13.29
C GLY A 240 -18.53 -10.03 12.10
N VAL A 241 -19.18 -8.87 12.26
CA VAL A 241 -19.17 -7.75 11.31
C VAL A 241 -18.17 -6.71 11.78
N TRP A 242 -17.30 -6.29 10.88
CA TRP A 242 -16.26 -5.30 11.08
C TRP A 242 -16.55 -4.08 10.23
N SER A 243 -16.24 -2.89 10.71
CA SER A 243 -16.35 -1.70 9.87
C SER A 243 -15.44 -0.56 10.28
N CYS A 244 -15.17 0.33 9.33
CA CYS A 244 -14.57 1.63 9.58
C CYS A 244 -15.64 2.72 9.71
N LYS A 245 -15.22 3.95 10.00
CA LYS A 245 -16.12 5.10 10.14
C LYS A 245 -16.86 5.47 8.86
N ASN A 246 -16.35 5.09 7.69
CA ASN A 246 -16.99 5.40 6.41
C ASN A 246 -18.00 4.33 5.95
N TRP A 247 -18.53 3.53 6.87
CA TRP A 247 -19.53 2.50 6.59
C TRP A 247 -19.07 1.34 5.69
N HIS A 248 -17.78 1.23 5.38
CA HIS A 248 -17.27 -0.01 4.79
C HIS A 248 -17.39 -1.14 5.81
N ARG A 249 -18.09 -2.21 5.41
CA ARG A 249 -18.39 -3.36 6.25
C ARG A 249 -17.78 -4.62 5.69
N TYR A 250 -17.28 -5.45 6.58
CA TYR A 250 -16.63 -6.71 6.26
C TYR A 250 -17.10 -7.79 7.21
N HIS A 251 -17.28 -9.00 6.71
CA HIS A 251 -17.36 -10.17 7.58
C HIS A 251 -15.95 -10.56 8.05
N THR A 252 -15.87 -11.17 9.24
CA THR A 252 -14.59 -11.64 9.81
C THR A 252 -13.81 -12.53 8.84
N ARG A 253 -14.49 -13.39 8.06
CA ARG A 253 -13.84 -14.28 7.10
C ARG A 253 -13.33 -13.58 5.84
N GLU A 254 -13.77 -12.34 5.58
CA GLU A 254 -13.33 -11.58 4.42
C GLU A 254 -11.96 -10.95 4.63
N ILE A 255 -11.62 -10.54 5.87
CA ILE A 255 -10.28 -9.98 6.14
C ILE A 255 -9.35 -10.97 6.85
N TRP A 256 -9.85 -11.83 7.75
CA TRP A 256 -9.01 -12.72 8.57
C TRP A 256 -8.99 -14.18 8.06
N PRO A 257 -7.81 -14.84 8.05
CA PRO A 257 -6.48 -14.28 8.30
C PRO A 257 -5.99 -13.42 7.14
N LEU A 258 -5.19 -12.39 7.43
CA LEU A 258 -4.54 -11.60 6.38
C LEU A 258 -3.61 -12.47 5.52
N ARG A 259 -3.57 -12.19 4.21
CA ARG A 259 -2.68 -12.86 3.27
C ARG A 259 -1.40 -12.05 3.07
N GLU A 260 -0.25 -12.69 3.23
CA GLU A 260 1.03 -12.07 2.91
C GLU A 260 1.22 -11.98 1.40
N THR A 261 1.78 -10.85 0.94
CA THR A 261 1.98 -10.58 -0.48
C THR A 261 3.11 -9.56 -0.67
N VAL A 262 3.28 -9.08 -1.91
CA VAL A 262 4.18 -7.99 -2.27
C VAL A 262 3.39 -6.87 -2.94
N PHE A 263 3.66 -5.63 -2.54
CA PHE A 263 3.16 -4.43 -3.20
C PHE A 263 4.33 -3.48 -3.39
N GLU A 264 4.47 -2.95 -4.60
CA GLU A 264 5.55 -2.02 -4.93
C GLU A 264 6.97 -2.55 -4.61
N GLY A 265 7.13 -3.88 -4.59
CA GLY A 265 8.40 -4.55 -4.31
C GLY A 265 8.73 -4.72 -2.82
N VAL A 266 7.84 -4.38 -1.90
CA VAL A 266 8.00 -4.64 -0.44
C VAL A 266 6.91 -5.58 0.08
N LYS A 267 7.19 -6.25 1.21
CA LYS A 267 6.22 -7.13 1.87
C LYS A 267 4.98 -6.33 2.28
N ALA A 268 3.81 -6.86 1.94
CA ALA A 268 2.51 -6.28 2.25
C ALA A 268 1.54 -7.37 2.73
N ARG A 269 0.34 -6.94 3.16
CA ARG A 269 -0.76 -7.82 3.47
C ARG A 269 -2.05 -7.34 2.83
N VAL A 270 -2.95 -8.27 2.54
CA VAL A 270 -4.28 -7.99 1.98
C VAL A 270 -5.34 -8.81 2.72
N PRO A 271 -6.63 -8.42 2.63
CA PRO A 271 -7.75 -9.24 3.15
C PRO A 271 -7.72 -10.67 2.61
N TRP A 272 -8.28 -11.62 3.37
CA TRP A 272 -8.38 -13.02 2.96
C TRP A 272 -9.14 -13.20 1.64
N ASP A 273 -10.34 -12.62 1.59
CA ASP A 273 -11.25 -12.63 0.44
C ASP A 273 -11.25 -11.24 -0.23
N PHE A 274 -10.07 -10.80 -0.66
CA PHE A 274 -9.89 -9.49 -1.30
C PHE A 274 -10.76 -9.32 -2.56
N GLU A 275 -11.09 -10.39 -3.29
CA GLU A 275 -11.94 -10.31 -4.49
C GLU A 275 -13.35 -9.87 -4.11
N ARG A 276 -13.89 -10.44 -3.02
CA ARG A 276 -15.19 -10.06 -2.49
C ARG A 276 -15.20 -8.65 -1.93
N VAL A 277 -14.15 -8.27 -1.21
CA VAL A 277 -13.95 -6.90 -0.71
C VAL A 277 -13.96 -5.90 -1.86
N LEU A 278 -13.12 -6.11 -2.88
CA LEU A 278 -13.04 -5.21 -4.04
C LEU A 278 -14.33 -5.22 -4.88
N ALA A 279 -14.97 -6.39 -5.05
CA ALA A 279 -16.21 -6.48 -5.81
C ALA A 279 -17.39 -5.82 -5.09
N ALA A 280 -17.42 -5.81 -3.76
CA ALA A 280 -18.40 -5.08 -2.98
C ALA A 280 -18.23 -3.56 -3.11
N GLU A 281 -16.98 -3.09 -3.20
CA GLU A 281 -16.66 -1.66 -3.27
C GLU A 281 -16.76 -1.08 -4.69
N TYR A 282 -16.12 -1.73 -5.68
CA TYR A 282 -15.99 -1.22 -7.04
C TYR A 282 -16.82 -1.99 -8.07
N GLY A 283 -17.49 -3.06 -7.64
CA GLY A 283 -18.18 -3.98 -8.53
C GLY A 283 -17.24 -4.92 -9.30
N VAL A 284 -17.79 -6.05 -9.76
CA VAL A 284 -17.02 -7.07 -10.51
C VAL A 284 -16.35 -6.49 -11.77
N LYS A 285 -16.91 -5.43 -12.36
CA LYS A 285 -16.35 -4.76 -13.54
C LYS A 285 -14.96 -4.18 -13.29
N ALA A 286 -14.66 -3.69 -12.10
CA ALA A 286 -13.33 -3.14 -11.78
C ALA A 286 -12.23 -4.23 -11.78
N LEU A 287 -12.61 -5.50 -11.61
CA LEU A 287 -11.69 -6.64 -11.59
C LEU A 287 -11.41 -7.24 -12.97
N VAL A 288 -12.22 -6.86 -13.98
CA VAL A 288 -12.15 -7.44 -15.33
C VAL A 288 -12.05 -6.40 -16.44
N GLY A 289 -12.41 -5.15 -16.16
CA GLY A 289 -12.34 -4.03 -17.09
C GLY A 289 -10.90 -3.73 -17.46
N MET A 290 -10.62 -3.64 -18.76
CA MET A 290 -9.27 -3.46 -19.29
C MET A 290 -9.03 -2.06 -19.83
N GLU A 291 -9.97 -1.14 -19.64
CA GLU A 291 -9.85 0.27 -19.99
C GLU A 291 -10.46 1.13 -18.88
N TRP A 292 -9.70 2.10 -18.40
CA TRP A 292 -10.11 3.02 -17.33
C TRP A 292 -9.18 4.23 -17.31
N GLU A 293 -9.69 5.43 -17.00
CA GLU A 293 -8.91 6.68 -16.85
C GLU A 293 -7.89 6.94 -17.98
N GLY A 294 -8.28 6.70 -19.24
CA GLY A 294 -7.39 6.92 -20.39
C GLY A 294 -6.24 5.92 -20.52
N HIS A 295 -6.30 4.79 -19.80
CA HIS A 295 -5.34 3.71 -19.85
C HIS A 295 -6.01 2.41 -20.29
N ARG A 296 -5.20 1.51 -20.84
CA ARG A 296 -5.60 0.15 -21.21
C ARG A 296 -4.67 -0.86 -20.56
N TRP A 297 -5.24 -1.96 -20.10
CA TRP A 297 -4.49 -3.08 -19.57
C TRP A 297 -3.82 -3.87 -20.69
N ASP A 298 -2.48 -3.91 -20.69
CA ASP A 298 -1.70 -4.77 -21.55
C ASP A 298 -1.47 -6.13 -20.87
N LYS A 299 -2.08 -7.19 -21.42
CA LYS A 299 -1.99 -8.54 -20.86
C LYS A 299 -0.59 -9.16 -20.96
N GLY A 300 0.20 -8.75 -21.96
CA GLY A 300 1.55 -9.26 -22.18
C GLY A 300 2.54 -8.67 -21.18
N MET A 301 2.45 -7.36 -20.95
CA MET A 301 3.27 -6.64 -19.97
C MET A 301 2.75 -6.80 -18.54
N LYS A 302 1.45 -7.09 -18.38
CA LYS A 302 0.72 -7.00 -17.10
C LYS A 302 0.82 -5.60 -16.49
N GLU A 303 0.61 -4.59 -17.33
CA GLU A 303 0.70 -3.19 -16.96
C GLU A 303 -0.42 -2.37 -17.58
N TRP A 304 -0.82 -1.31 -16.87
CA TRP A 304 -1.70 -0.28 -17.39
C TRP A 304 -0.88 0.70 -18.23
N VAL A 305 -1.18 0.77 -19.53
CA VAL A 305 -0.49 1.65 -20.47
C VAL A 305 -1.42 2.77 -20.90
N ARG A 306 -0.89 3.99 -21.00
CA ARG A 306 -1.66 5.16 -21.46
C ARG A 306 -2.11 4.95 -22.90
N ILE A 307 -3.38 5.23 -23.19
CA ILE A 307 -3.91 5.23 -24.54
C ILE A 307 -3.46 6.54 -25.21
N PRO A 308 -2.82 6.51 -26.39
CA PRO A 308 -2.44 7.72 -27.10
C PRO A 308 -3.68 8.58 -27.41
N GLU A 309 -3.62 9.89 -27.13
CA GLU A 309 -4.67 10.81 -27.57
C GLU A 309 -4.66 10.90 -29.12
N PRO A 310 -5.82 10.95 -29.79
CA PRO A 310 -5.89 11.18 -31.23
C PRO A 310 -5.15 12.47 -31.63
N GLU A 311 -4.45 12.47 -32.78
CA GLU A 311 -3.63 13.62 -33.23
C GLU A 311 -4.40 14.95 -33.28
N GLU A 312 -5.69 14.91 -33.62
CA GLU A 312 -6.56 16.10 -33.69
C GLU A 312 -6.70 16.82 -32.34
N THR A 313 -6.70 16.09 -31.22
CA THR A 313 -6.83 16.66 -29.86
C THR A 313 -5.50 17.24 -29.36
N GLN A 314 -4.37 16.76 -29.88
CA GLN A 314 -3.04 17.28 -29.54
C GLN A 314 -2.80 18.64 -30.20
N MET A 315 -3.25 18.83 -31.44
CA MET A 315 -3.13 20.10 -32.15
C MET A 315 -4.00 21.22 -31.56
N GLU A 316 -5.18 20.91 -31.02
CA GLU A 316 -6.03 21.90 -30.35
C GLU A 316 -5.43 22.40 -29.02
N LYS A 317 -4.73 21.53 -28.28
CA LYS A 317 -4.05 21.90 -27.02
C LYS A 317 -2.73 22.64 -27.24
N GLU A 318 -2.04 22.42 -28.35
CA GLU A 318 -0.82 23.18 -28.70
C GLU A 318 -1.11 24.60 -29.21
N TRP A 319 -2.36 24.87 -29.61
CA TRP A 319 -2.78 26.15 -30.20
C TRP A 319 -3.79 26.95 -29.35
N SER A 320 -4.03 26.51 -28.10
CA SER A 320 -4.88 27.17 -27.11
C SER A 320 -4.07 27.63 -25.90
#